data_AF-A0A5C9BFC9-F1
#
_entry.id   AF-A0A5C9BFC9-F1
#
_cell.length_a   1.000
_cell.length_b   1.000
_cell.length_c   1.000
_cell.angle_alpha   90.00
_cell.angle_beta   90.00
_cell.angle_gamma   90.00
#
_symmetry.space_group_name_H-M   'P 1'
#
loop_
_entity.id
_entity.type
_entity.pdbx_description
1 polymer ?
#
loop_
_entity_poly.entity_id
_entity_poly.type
_entity_poly.pdbx_seq_one_letter_code
_entity_poly.pdbx_strand_id
1 'polypeptide(L)'
;MTTVVLILETSVGRCSSLRHARCAGCSVPGRGADKQDCLASRVQIEFPDALVVHRLDMGTSGLIVFGRGAVMQRQLSRLFRERRVAKRYVAVVEGKPEATGEINLPLAADWPNRPKQKVDASSGKPSLTRYRLLAHDTATNTSRLELEPVTGRTHQLRVHLAAIGHPILGDALYGQGAAERLLLHACRLSFAHPLSGEVLELFCVPPF
;
A
#
# COMPACT_ATOMS: atom_id res chain seq x y z
N MET A 1 13.99 -12.76 -17.28
CA MET A 1 14.79 -11.58 -16.86
C MET A 1 14.06 -10.26 -17.18
N THR A 2 12.82 -10.06 -16.73
CA THR A 2 12.01 -8.92 -17.23
C THR A 2 11.13 -8.25 -16.17
N THR A 3 11.06 -8.78 -14.96
CA THR A 3 10.34 -8.15 -13.84
C THR A 3 11.26 -8.19 -12.61
N VAL A 4 11.38 -7.07 -11.89
CA VAL A 4 12.04 -7.05 -10.58
C VAL A 4 10.95 -6.76 -9.55
N VAL A 5 10.74 -7.72 -8.68
CA VAL A 5 9.86 -7.60 -7.52
C VAL A 5 10.73 -7.23 -6.33
N LEU A 6 10.35 -6.18 -5.61
CA LEU A 6 11.10 -5.72 -4.46
C LEU A 6 10.17 -5.50 -3.28
N ILE A 7 10.72 -5.72 -2.09
CA ILE A 7 9.99 -5.58 -0.85
C ILE A 7 10.47 -4.30 -0.17
N LEU A 8 9.53 -3.39 0.10
CA LEU A 8 9.75 -2.27 1.00
C LEU A 8 9.57 -2.74 2.44
N GLU A 9 10.66 -3.15 3.08
CA GLU A 9 10.66 -3.40 4.51
C GLU A 9 11.03 -2.14 5.29
N THR A 10 10.24 -1.88 6.32
CA THR A 10 10.50 -0.82 7.31
C THR A 10 11.16 -1.36 8.58
N SER A 11 11.23 -2.68 8.76
CA SER A 11 12.04 -3.38 9.76
C SER A 11 12.10 -4.89 9.45
N VAL A 12 13.08 -5.55 10.07
CA VAL A 12 13.74 -6.84 9.77
C VAL A 12 12.80 -8.04 9.58
N GLY A 13 12.66 -8.57 8.35
CA GLY A 13 12.03 -9.87 8.08
C GLY A 13 12.71 -10.61 6.92
N ARG A 14 13.02 -11.90 7.06
CA ARG A 14 13.58 -12.68 5.93
C ARG A 14 12.44 -13.20 5.06
N CYS A 15 12.50 -12.94 3.76
CA CYS A 15 11.62 -13.53 2.75
C CYS A 15 12.48 -14.37 1.78
N SER A 16 12.07 -15.61 1.51
CA SER A 16 12.93 -16.70 1.03
C SER A 16 13.23 -16.73 -0.48
N SER A 17 12.93 -15.67 -1.25
CA SER A 17 13.21 -15.68 -2.70
C SER A 17 13.37 -14.31 -3.39
N LEU A 18 13.46 -13.21 -2.64
CA LEU A 18 13.43 -11.84 -3.19
C LEU A 18 14.52 -10.97 -2.56
N ARG A 19 15.19 -10.14 -3.37
CA ARG A 19 16.26 -9.23 -2.90
C ARG A 19 15.63 -8.04 -2.16
N HIS A 20 16.02 -7.85 -0.90
CA HIS A 20 15.50 -6.83 0.00
C HIS A 20 16.07 -5.44 -0.33
N ALA A 21 15.20 -4.45 -0.52
CA ALA A 21 15.58 -3.04 -0.57
C ALA A 21 14.94 -2.32 0.62
N ARG A 22 15.73 -2.08 1.67
CA ARG A 22 15.28 -1.30 2.83
C ARG A 22 15.15 0.16 2.41
N CYS A 23 14.04 0.82 2.74
CA CYS A 23 13.90 2.27 2.62
C CYS A 23 13.09 2.79 3.79
N ALA A 24 13.63 3.79 4.49
CA ALA A 24 12.91 4.52 5.54
C ALA A 24 11.90 5.55 4.95
N GLY A 25 11.75 5.58 3.63
CA GLY A 25 11.11 6.65 2.88
C GLY A 25 10.25 6.18 1.71
N CYS A 26 9.63 7.18 1.07
CA CYS A 26 8.67 7.04 -0.03
C CYS A 26 9.11 6.06 -1.13
N SER A 27 8.11 5.45 -1.79
CA SER A 27 8.33 4.58 -2.96
C SER A 27 8.90 5.33 -4.19
N VAL A 28 8.69 6.65 -4.25
CA VAL A 28 9.12 7.55 -5.34
C VAL A 28 9.67 8.86 -4.76
N PRO A 29 10.46 9.64 -5.52
CA PRO A 29 10.98 10.92 -5.04
C PRO A 29 9.86 11.85 -4.58
N GLY A 30 10.07 12.48 -3.42
CA GLY A 30 9.20 13.53 -2.91
C GLY A 30 9.43 14.86 -3.61
N ARG A 31 8.60 15.85 -3.27
CA ARG A 31 8.84 17.25 -3.67
C ARG A 31 9.86 17.88 -2.72
N GLY A 32 10.97 18.38 -3.26
CA GLY A 32 12.07 19.00 -2.51
C GLY A 32 13.39 18.25 -2.67
N ALA A 33 14.52 18.97 -2.61
CA ALA A 33 15.86 18.40 -2.80
C ALA A 33 16.23 17.39 -1.70
N ASP A 34 15.66 17.53 -0.51
CA ASP A 34 15.81 16.67 0.67
C ASP A 34 15.07 15.32 0.56
N LYS A 35 14.18 15.15 -0.43
CA LYS A 35 13.29 13.97 -0.54
C LYS A 35 13.58 13.09 -1.76
N GLN A 36 14.82 13.11 -2.24
CA GLN A 36 15.24 12.36 -3.42
C GLN A 36 15.69 10.93 -3.11
N ASP A 37 16.10 10.66 -1.87
CA ASP A 37 16.32 9.29 -1.41
C ASP A 37 14.97 8.57 -1.27
N CYS A 38 14.74 7.59 -2.13
CA CYS A 38 13.50 6.84 -2.22
C CYS A 38 13.80 5.43 -2.70
N LEU A 39 12.81 4.55 -2.66
CA LEU A 39 13.01 3.20 -3.16
C LEU A 39 13.46 3.21 -4.62
N ALA A 40 12.77 3.95 -5.49
CA ALA A 40 13.05 3.91 -6.92
C ALA A 40 14.51 4.23 -7.24
N SER A 41 15.09 5.26 -6.60
CA SER A 41 16.50 5.60 -6.83
C SER A 41 17.45 4.52 -6.31
N ARG A 42 17.19 3.92 -5.15
CA ARG A 42 17.99 2.78 -4.63
C ARG A 42 17.93 1.56 -5.55
N VAL A 43 16.77 1.27 -6.10
CA VAL A 43 16.56 0.14 -7.02
C VAL A 43 17.29 0.36 -8.34
N GLN A 44 17.31 1.60 -8.82
CA GLN A 44 17.98 1.96 -10.06
C GLN A 44 19.51 1.88 -9.97
N ILE A 45 20.09 1.85 -8.76
CA ILE A 45 21.52 1.57 -8.57
C ILE A 45 21.86 0.14 -9.01
N GLU A 46 21.07 -0.85 -8.61
CA GLU A 46 21.30 -2.26 -9.00
C GLU A 46 20.69 -2.57 -10.37
N PHE A 47 19.57 -1.93 -10.70
CA PHE A 47 18.79 -2.18 -11.92
C PHE A 47 18.44 -0.86 -12.63
N PRO A 48 19.36 -0.28 -13.41
CA PRO A 48 19.19 1.06 -14.01
C PRO A 48 17.95 1.23 -14.89
N ASP A 49 17.46 0.14 -15.49
CA ASP A 49 16.26 0.11 -16.33
C ASP A 49 14.96 -0.19 -15.56
N ALA A 50 15.01 -0.29 -14.23
CA ALA A 50 13.82 -0.48 -13.40
C ALA A 50 12.98 0.80 -13.34
N LEU A 51 11.68 0.65 -13.64
CA LEU A 51 10.72 1.75 -13.68
C LEU A 51 9.51 1.46 -12.79
N VAL A 52 9.02 2.52 -12.15
CA VAL A 52 7.90 2.47 -11.21
C VAL A 52 6.60 2.13 -11.96
N VAL A 53 5.85 1.18 -11.39
CA VAL A 53 4.54 0.74 -11.90
C VAL A 53 3.40 1.23 -11.01
N HIS A 54 3.61 1.14 -9.69
CA HIS A 54 2.68 1.60 -8.68
C HIS A 54 3.45 2.13 -7.48
N ARG A 55 2.73 2.74 -6.54
CA ARG A 55 3.31 3.37 -5.35
C ARG A 55 2.62 2.88 -4.08
N LEU A 56 3.37 2.90 -2.99
CA LEU A 56 2.84 2.86 -1.63
C LEU A 56 2.88 4.26 -1.03
N ASP A 57 1.91 4.56 -0.17
CA ASP A 57 1.89 5.82 0.58
C ASP A 57 3.07 5.89 1.55
N MET A 58 3.49 7.11 1.90
CA MET A 58 4.56 7.30 2.88
C MET A 58 4.17 6.64 4.21
N GLY A 59 5.11 5.88 4.79
CA GLY A 59 4.89 5.11 6.02
C GLY A 59 4.31 3.71 5.80
N THR A 60 3.66 3.44 4.66
CA THR A 60 3.16 2.10 4.32
C THR A 60 4.33 1.19 3.93
N SER A 61 4.42 0.00 4.52
CA SER A 61 5.42 -1.01 4.16
C SER A 61 4.83 -2.08 3.24
N GLY A 62 5.67 -2.97 2.71
CA GLY A 62 5.26 -4.17 1.98
C GLY A 62 5.66 -4.20 0.52
N LEU A 63 4.93 -4.99 -0.27
CA LEU A 63 5.29 -5.34 -1.64
C LEU A 63 5.15 -4.18 -2.63
N ILE A 64 6.14 -4.05 -3.50
CA ILE A 64 6.12 -3.14 -4.65
C ILE A 64 6.80 -3.77 -5.87
N VAL A 65 6.20 -3.57 -7.05
CA VAL A 65 6.67 -4.16 -8.30
C VAL A 65 7.23 -3.07 -9.21
N PHE A 66 8.40 -3.35 -9.80
CA PHE A 66 9.02 -2.53 -10.84
C PHE A 66 9.03 -3.30 -12.16
N GLY A 67 8.76 -2.59 -13.25
CA GLY A 67 8.94 -3.13 -14.60
C GLY A 67 10.39 -2.92 -15.05
N ARG A 68 11.02 -3.94 -15.64
CA ARG A 68 12.33 -3.79 -16.29
C ARG A 68 12.16 -3.35 -17.73
N GLY A 69 12.65 -2.15 -18.03
CA GLY A 69 12.44 -1.48 -19.31
C GLY A 69 11.02 -0.98 -19.53
N ALA A 70 10.88 -0.10 -20.52
CA ALA A 70 9.62 0.60 -20.81
C ALA A 70 8.48 -0.34 -21.24
N VAL A 71 8.78 -1.46 -21.90
CA VAL A 71 7.77 -2.43 -22.36
C VAL A 71 7.07 -3.07 -21.16
N MET A 72 7.84 -3.66 -20.23
CA MET A 72 7.26 -4.31 -19.06
C MET A 72 6.55 -3.29 -18.16
N GLN A 73 7.15 -2.10 -17.97
CA GLN A 73 6.52 -1.04 -17.17
C GLN A 73 5.12 -0.69 -17.69
N ARG A 74 4.95 -0.53 -19.02
CA ARG A 74 3.64 -0.24 -19.62
C ARG A 74 2.65 -1.39 -19.41
N GLN A 75 3.10 -2.63 -19.61
CA GLN A 75 2.25 -3.81 -19.45
C GLN A 75 1.77 -3.98 -18.01
N LEU A 76 2.68 -3.87 -17.04
CA LEU A 76 2.32 -3.95 -15.62
C LEU A 76 1.43 -2.77 -15.20
N SER A 77 1.72 -1.56 -15.65
CA SER A 77 0.89 -0.37 -15.35
C SER A 77 -0.53 -0.54 -15.89
N ARG A 78 -0.68 -1.19 -17.05
CA ARG A 78 -1.98 -1.57 -17.59
C ARG A 78 -2.73 -2.51 -16.64
N LEU A 79 -2.09 -3.54 -16.08
CA LEU A 79 -2.75 -4.45 -15.13
C LEU A 79 -3.29 -3.71 -13.90
N PHE A 80 -2.52 -2.78 -13.33
CA PHE A 80 -2.98 -1.96 -12.20
C PHE A 80 -4.16 -1.06 -12.57
N ARG A 81 -4.09 -0.40 -13.73
CA ARG A 81 -5.17 0.46 -14.25
C ARG A 81 -6.46 -0.31 -14.52
N GLU A 82 -6.34 -1.52 -15.07
CA GLU A 82 -7.45 -2.44 -15.37
C GLU A 82 -7.92 -3.22 -14.14
N ARG A 83 -7.33 -2.99 -12.95
CA ARG A 83 -7.65 -3.69 -11.69
C ARG A 83 -7.46 -5.21 -11.78
N ARG A 84 -6.52 -5.65 -12.61
CA ARG A 84 -6.12 -7.06 -12.79
C ARG A 84 -5.03 -7.53 -11.81
N VAL A 85 -4.73 -6.71 -10.81
CA VAL A 85 -3.80 -7.03 -9.74
C VAL A 85 -4.57 -7.16 -8.44
N ALA A 86 -4.65 -8.38 -7.91
CA ALA A 86 -5.20 -8.63 -6.60
C ALA A 86 -4.22 -8.14 -5.55
N LYS A 87 -4.70 -7.34 -4.60
CA LYS A 87 -3.90 -6.76 -3.52
C LYS A 87 -4.50 -7.16 -2.18
N ARG A 88 -3.65 -7.54 -1.23
CA ARG A 88 -4.03 -7.65 0.18
C ARG A 88 -3.09 -6.83 1.04
N TYR A 89 -3.67 -6.20 2.04
CA TYR A 89 -2.96 -5.45 3.06
C TYR A 89 -3.37 -5.99 4.43
N VAL A 90 -2.49 -5.78 5.40
CA VAL A 90 -2.80 -5.94 6.82
C VAL A 90 -2.64 -4.61 7.51
N ALA A 91 -3.59 -4.27 8.38
CA ALA A 91 -3.54 -3.09 9.21
C ALA A 91 -3.90 -3.40 10.66
N VAL A 92 -3.40 -2.58 11.59
CA VAL A 92 -3.88 -2.53 12.98
C VAL A 92 -4.64 -1.22 13.18
N VAL A 93 -5.88 -1.33 13.63
CA VAL A 93 -6.82 -0.21 13.79
C VAL A 93 -7.29 -0.07 15.23
N GLU A 94 -7.76 1.13 15.57
CA GLU A 94 -8.44 1.39 16.83
C GLU A 94 -9.83 0.75 16.89
N GLY A 95 -10.20 0.23 18.05
CA GLY A 95 -11.51 -0.36 18.32
C GLY A 95 -11.72 -1.72 17.66
N LYS A 96 -13.00 -2.10 17.56
CA LYS A 96 -13.46 -3.37 17.00
C LYS A 96 -14.46 -3.14 15.86
N PRO A 97 -14.00 -3.16 14.59
CA PRO A 97 -14.89 -3.18 13.44
C PRO A 97 -15.74 -4.46 13.39
N GLU A 98 -16.71 -4.49 12.48
CA GLU A 98 -17.45 -5.71 12.15
C GLU A 98 -16.51 -6.81 11.61
N ALA A 99 -16.96 -8.07 11.66
CA ALA A 99 -16.15 -9.21 11.24
C ALA A 99 -15.74 -9.14 9.75
N THR A 100 -16.60 -8.58 8.90
CA THR A 100 -16.36 -8.35 7.48
C THR A 100 -17.16 -7.14 7.04
N GLY A 101 -16.68 -6.40 6.03
CA GLY A 101 -17.49 -5.33 5.45
C GLY A 101 -16.92 -4.75 4.17
N GLU A 102 -17.71 -3.88 3.55
CA GLU A 102 -17.32 -3.07 2.41
C GLU A 102 -17.44 -1.59 2.74
N ILE A 103 -16.42 -0.80 2.39
CA ILE A 103 -16.42 0.65 2.53
C ILE A 103 -16.42 1.22 1.11
N ASN A 104 -17.58 1.68 0.67
CA ASN A 104 -17.82 2.25 -0.66
C ASN A 104 -18.06 3.76 -0.54
N LEU A 105 -17.00 4.51 -0.24
CA LEU A 105 -17.06 5.96 -0.03
C LEU A 105 -16.18 6.65 -1.07
N PRO A 106 -16.72 7.58 -1.89
CA PRO A 106 -15.93 8.29 -2.89
C PRO A 106 -14.91 9.23 -2.24
N LEU A 107 -13.71 9.34 -2.84
CA LEU A 107 -12.58 10.05 -2.25
C LEU A 107 -12.08 11.20 -3.14
N ALA A 108 -11.77 12.33 -2.50
CA ALA A 108 -11.17 13.51 -3.13
C ALA A 108 -9.97 14.03 -2.33
N ALA A 109 -9.13 14.84 -2.98
CA ALA A 109 -8.07 15.56 -2.28
C ALA A 109 -8.66 16.64 -1.37
N ASP A 110 -8.13 16.73 -0.16
CA ASP A 110 -8.47 17.82 0.75
C ASP A 110 -7.53 19.00 0.48
N TRP A 111 -7.92 19.87 -0.47
CA TRP A 111 -7.07 20.94 -1.00
C TRP A 111 -6.49 21.88 0.07
N PRO A 112 -7.28 22.36 1.04
CA PRO A 112 -6.76 23.17 2.15
C PRO A 112 -5.75 22.44 3.05
N ASN A 113 -5.92 21.12 3.24
CA ASN A 113 -5.14 20.34 4.21
C ASN A 113 -4.17 19.34 3.54
N ARG A 114 -3.67 19.64 2.35
CA ARG A 114 -2.77 18.72 1.63
C ARG A 114 -1.57 18.34 2.52
N PRO A 115 -1.16 17.04 2.52
CA PRO A 115 -1.52 15.99 1.56
C PRO A 115 -2.78 15.18 1.91
N LYS A 116 -3.60 15.60 2.87
CA LYS A 116 -4.81 14.86 3.26
C LYS A 116 -5.79 14.67 2.10
N GLN A 117 -6.56 13.60 2.22
CA GLN A 117 -7.67 13.20 1.35
C GLN A 117 -8.90 13.11 2.25
N LYS A 118 -10.09 13.21 1.66
CA LYS A 118 -11.36 13.15 2.39
C LYS A 118 -12.39 12.35 1.62
N VAL A 119 -13.40 11.89 2.34
CA VAL A 119 -14.64 11.41 1.74
C VAL A 119 -15.37 12.62 1.15
N ASP A 120 -15.79 12.51 -0.11
CA ASP A 120 -16.51 13.56 -0.81
C ASP A 120 -17.55 12.95 -1.74
N ALA A 121 -18.81 12.98 -1.33
CA ALA A 121 -19.92 12.43 -2.09
C ALA A 121 -20.20 13.17 -3.41
N SER A 122 -19.81 14.45 -3.49
CA SER A 122 -20.13 15.32 -4.63
C SER A 122 -19.10 15.22 -5.76
N SER A 123 -17.81 15.24 -5.40
CA SER A 123 -16.70 15.35 -6.36
C SER A 123 -15.67 14.23 -6.22
N GLY A 124 -15.86 13.34 -5.26
CA GLY A 124 -14.97 12.22 -5.00
C GLY A 124 -15.01 11.17 -6.10
N LYS A 125 -13.86 10.52 -6.31
CA LYS A 125 -13.74 9.41 -7.23
C LYS A 125 -14.26 8.13 -6.55
N PRO A 126 -15.05 7.29 -7.25
CA PRO A 126 -15.50 6.02 -6.71
C PRO A 126 -14.34 5.19 -6.16
N SER A 127 -14.52 4.72 -4.93
CA SER A 127 -13.50 3.99 -4.17
C SER A 127 -14.16 2.90 -3.34
N LEU A 128 -13.60 1.68 -3.43
CA LEU A 128 -14.12 0.51 -2.74
C LEU A 128 -12.97 -0.24 -2.05
N THR A 129 -13.16 -0.50 -0.76
CA THR A 129 -12.29 -1.32 0.07
C THR A 129 -13.13 -2.39 0.73
N ARG A 130 -12.71 -3.64 0.66
CA ARG A 130 -13.28 -4.73 1.46
C ARG A 130 -12.34 -5.02 2.63
N TYR A 131 -12.89 -5.46 3.75
CA TYR A 131 -12.10 -5.84 4.91
C TYR A 131 -12.66 -7.05 5.62
N ARG A 132 -11.77 -7.71 6.38
CA ARG A 132 -12.09 -8.82 7.27
C ARG A 132 -11.29 -8.70 8.56
N LEU A 133 -11.96 -8.84 9.69
CA LEU A 133 -11.36 -8.91 11.01
C LEU A 133 -10.57 -10.21 11.14
N LEU A 134 -9.29 -10.10 11.50
CA LEU A 134 -8.41 -11.23 11.75
C LEU A 134 -8.31 -11.53 13.24
N ALA A 135 -8.17 -10.50 14.05
CA ALA A 135 -8.05 -10.60 15.50
C ALA A 135 -8.48 -9.29 16.15
N HIS A 136 -8.95 -9.37 17.39
CA HIS A 136 -9.24 -8.22 18.24
C HIS A 136 -8.53 -8.43 19.59
N ASP A 137 -7.77 -7.43 20.01
CA ASP A 137 -7.15 -7.37 21.32
C ASP A 137 -7.98 -6.46 22.23
N THR A 138 -8.64 -7.07 23.22
CA THR A 138 -9.49 -6.36 24.17
C THR A 138 -8.69 -5.52 25.17
N ALA A 139 -7.43 -5.85 25.45
CA ALA A 139 -6.61 -5.15 26.42
C ALA A 139 -6.17 -3.78 25.89
N THR A 140 -5.80 -3.71 24.61
CA THR A 140 -5.44 -2.46 23.93
C THR A 140 -6.61 -1.81 23.20
N ASN A 141 -7.75 -2.50 23.10
CA ASN A 141 -8.90 -2.14 22.27
C ASN A 141 -8.50 -1.85 20.81
N THR A 142 -7.75 -2.78 20.21
CA THR A 142 -7.28 -2.68 18.83
C THR A 142 -7.66 -3.91 18.02
N SER A 143 -7.68 -3.79 16.70
CA SER A 143 -8.03 -4.88 15.80
C SER A 143 -7.06 -5.01 14.65
N ARG A 144 -6.74 -6.25 14.28
CA ARG A 144 -6.01 -6.56 13.06
C ARG A 144 -6.99 -6.86 11.93
N LEU A 145 -6.85 -6.16 10.82
CA LEU A 145 -7.68 -6.34 9.63
C LEU A 145 -6.84 -6.83 8.45
N GLU A 146 -7.43 -7.73 7.65
CA GLU A 146 -7.08 -7.91 6.25
C GLU A 146 -7.90 -6.93 5.41
N LEU A 147 -7.25 -6.27 4.45
CA LEU A 147 -7.87 -5.27 3.58
C LEU A 147 -7.63 -5.62 2.10
N GLU A 148 -8.67 -5.45 1.30
CA GLU A 148 -8.67 -5.56 -0.15
C GLU A 148 -9.10 -4.22 -0.77
N PRO A 149 -8.15 -3.39 -1.24
CA PRO A 149 -8.49 -2.21 -2.01
C PRO A 149 -8.83 -2.62 -3.46
N VAL A 150 -10.13 -2.67 -3.78
CA VAL A 150 -10.62 -2.95 -5.14
C VAL A 150 -10.22 -1.83 -6.09
N THR A 151 -10.29 -0.58 -5.62
CA THR A 151 -9.71 0.59 -6.29
C THR A 151 -8.31 0.92 -5.75
N GLY A 152 -7.70 2.01 -6.19
CA GLY A 152 -6.36 2.42 -5.74
C GLY A 152 -6.21 3.94 -5.69
N ARG A 153 -7.00 4.61 -4.85
CA ARG A 153 -6.87 6.05 -4.62
C ARG A 153 -5.81 6.35 -3.57
N THR A 154 -5.25 7.55 -3.63
CA THR A 154 -4.30 8.06 -2.62
C THR A 154 -4.93 7.96 -1.23
N HIS A 155 -4.19 7.41 -0.26
CA HIS A 155 -4.63 7.25 1.13
C HIS A 155 -5.95 6.46 1.29
N GLN A 156 -6.39 5.68 0.30
CA GLN A 156 -7.73 5.08 0.31
C GLN A 156 -8.03 4.26 1.56
N LEU A 157 -7.16 3.31 1.91
CA LEU A 157 -7.35 2.46 3.08
C LEU A 157 -7.40 3.26 4.38
N ARG A 158 -6.51 4.25 4.49
CA ARG A 158 -6.37 5.12 5.65
C ARG A 158 -7.62 5.97 5.89
N VAL A 159 -8.13 6.62 4.83
CA VAL A 159 -9.35 7.45 4.89
C VAL A 159 -10.59 6.59 5.11
N HIS A 160 -10.72 5.46 4.42
CA HIS A 160 -11.88 4.58 4.58
C HIS A 160 -12.00 4.07 6.01
N LEU A 161 -10.91 3.59 6.59
CA LEU A 161 -10.89 3.07 7.95
C LEU A 161 -11.15 4.17 8.98
N ALA A 162 -10.56 5.36 8.82
CA ALA A 162 -10.90 6.52 9.65
C ALA A 162 -12.38 6.95 9.50
N ALA A 163 -12.94 6.91 8.29
CA ALA A 163 -14.32 7.31 8.02
C ALA A 163 -15.36 6.39 8.68
N ILE A 164 -15.02 5.12 8.92
CA ILE A 164 -15.87 4.18 9.68
C ILE A 164 -15.53 4.16 11.18
N GLY A 165 -14.74 5.11 11.68
CA GLY A 165 -14.41 5.23 13.11
C GLY A 165 -13.27 4.34 13.61
N HIS A 166 -12.53 3.70 12.71
CA HIS A 166 -11.46 2.76 13.04
C HIS A 166 -10.13 3.15 12.38
N PRO A 167 -9.55 4.32 12.70
CA PRO A 167 -8.31 4.76 12.08
C PRO A 167 -7.16 3.77 12.33
N ILE A 168 -6.19 3.75 11.41
CA ILE A 168 -5.00 2.91 11.51
C ILE A 168 -4.06 3.51 12.57
N LEU A 169 -3.49 2.67 13.44
CA LEU A 169 -2.52 3.11 14.45
C LEU A 169 -1.25 3.69 13.80
N GLY A 170 -0.73 4.77 14.40
CA GLY A 170 0.43 5.50 13.91
C GLY A 170 0.17 6.30 12.63
N ASP A 171 -1.09 6.47 12.23
CA ASP A 171 -1.46 7.33 11.11
C ASP A 171 -1.47 8.81 11.52
N ALA A 172 -0.34 9.50 11.27
CA ALA A 172 -0.19 10.92 11.58
C ALA A 172 -1.17 11.88 10.85
N LEU A 173 -1.91 11.41 9.83
CA LEU A 173 -2.85 12.26 9.10
C LEU A 173 -4.30 12.07 9.54
N TYR A 174 -4.68 10.83 9.87
CA TYR A 174 -6.09 10.43 10.06
C TYR A 174 -6.38 9.70 11.37
N GLY A 175 -5.38 9.40 12.19
CA GLY A 175 -5.53 8.73 13.48
C GLY A 175 -4.96 9.54 14.64
N GLN A 176 -5.22 9.07 15.85
CA GLN A 176 -4.65 9.63 17.09
C GLN A 176 -3.95 8.58 17.97
N GLY A 177 -4.12 7.29 17.65
CA GLY A 177 -3.51 6.20 18.38
C GLY A 177 -1.98 6.18 18.32
N ALA A 178 -1.38 5.89 19.46
CA ALA A 178 0.06 5.82 19.63
C ALA A 178 0.64 4.58 18.94
N ALA A 179 1.46 4.80 17.92
CA ALA A 179 2.44 3.85 17.40
C ALA A 179 3.60 4.62 16.77
N GLU A 180 4.80 4.06 16.78
CA GLU A 180 6.00 4.70 16.22
C GLU A 180 5.91 4.93 14.70
N ARG A 181 5.05 4.17 14.02
CA ARG A 181 4.89 4.17 12.57
C ARG A 181 3.47 3.76 12.18
N LEU A 182 3.11 4.08 10.94
CA LEU A 182 1.87 3.59 10.33
C LEU A 182 1.86 2.04 10.27
N LEU A 183 0.90 1.44 10.96
CA LEU A 183 0.67 -0.02 10.97
C LEU A 183 -0.20 -0.44 9.79
N LEU A 184 0.30 -0.21 8.57
CA LEU A 184 -0.28 -0.64 7.31
C LEU A 184 0.80 -1.30 6.44
N HIS A 185 0.52 -2.51 5.96
CA HIS A 185 1.48 -3.32 5.22
C HIS A 185 0.84 -4.00 4.00
N ALA A 186 1.43 -3.83 2.81
CA ALA A 186 1.05 -4.52 1.58
C ALA A 186 1.59 -5.96 1.58
N CYS A 187 0.84 -6.90 2.14
CA CYS A 187 1.30 -8.27 2.38
C CYS A 187 1.19 -9.21 1.17
N ARG A 188 0.31 -8.93 0.20
CA ARG A 188 0.13 -9.81 -0.97
C ARG A 188 -0.13 -9.05 -2.26
N LEU A 189 0.52 -9.49 -3.34
CA LEU A 189 0.19 -9.12 -4.72
C LEU A 189 0.03 -10.39 -5.56
N SER A 190 -1.00 -10.44 -6.40
CA SER A 190 -1.18 -11.54 -7.36
C SER A 190 -1.67 -11.03 -8.71
N PHE A 191 -1.02 -11.46 -9.79
CA PHE A 191 -1.33 -11.07 -11.17
C PHE A 191 -0.69 -12.04 -12.18
N ALA A 192 -1.25 -12.11 -13.39
CA ALA A 192 -0.64 -12.84 -14.49
C ALA A 192 0.59 -12.09 -15.03
N HIS A 193 1.74 -12.75 -15.09
CA HIS A 193 2.97 -12.17 -15.61
C HIS A 193 2.78 -11.77 -17.09
N PRO A 194 3.09 -10.52 -17.50
CA PRO A 194 2.71 -10.03 -18.81
C PRO A 194 3.28 -10.75 -20.04
N LEU A 195 4.35 -11.53 -19.86
CA LEU A 195 4.99 -12.27 -20.95
C LEU A 195 4.65 -13.75 -20.94
N SER A 196 4.76 -14.42 -19.79
CA SER A 196 4.53 -15.86 -19.68
C SER A 196 3.07 -16.22 -19.46
N GLY A 197 2.24 -15.28 -19.00
CA GLY A 197 0.84 -15.54 -18.62
C GLY A 197 0.68 -16.28 -17.29
N GLU A 198 1.76 -16.83 -16.73
CA GLU A 198 1.76 -17.51 -15.43
C GLU A 198 1.31 -16.57 -14.31
N VAL A 199 0.51 -17.10 -13.38
CA VAL A 199 0.11 -16.35 -12.18
C VAL A 199 1.31 -16.23 -11.25
N LEU A 200 1.73 -14.99 -11.00
CA LEU A 200 2.68 -14.67 -9.96
C LEU A 200 1.93 -14.36 -8.67
N GLU A 201 2.35 -15.00 -7.59
CA GLU A 201 1.89 -14.69 -6.23
C GLU A 201 3.08 -14.29 -5.36
N LEU A 202 2.95 -13.12 -4.75
CA LEU A 202 3.99 -12.50 -3.95
C LEU A 202 3.45 -12.29 -2.55
N PHE A 203 4.27 -12.63 -1.55
CA PHE A 203 3.91 -12.53 -0.14
C PHE A 203 5.01 -11.80 0.63
N CYS A 204 4.60 -10.99 1.59
CA CYS A 204 5.47 -10.36 2.57
C CYS A 204 4.74 -10.35 3.92
N VAL A 205 5.41 -10.84 4.96
CA VAL A 205 4.83 -10.94 6.30
C VAL A 205 4.80 -9.54 6.93
N PRO A 206 3.65 -9.09 7.47
CA PRO A 206 3.60 -7.82 8.19
C PRO A 206 4.58 -7.81 9.39
N PRO A 207 5.36 -6.73 9.60
CA PRO A 207 6.37 -6.67 10.65
C PRO A 207 5.78 -6.30 12.04
N PHE A 208 4.46 -6.39 12.20
CA PHE A 208 3.71 -6.04 13.40
C PHE A 208 2.58 -7.02 13.59
#